data_AF-A0A3N5I9B1-F1
#
_entry.id   AF-A0A3N5I9B1-F1
#
_cell.length_a   1.000
_cell.length_b   1.000
_cell.length_c   1.000
_cell.angle_alpha   90.00
_cell.angle_beta   90.00
_cell.angle_gamma   90.00
#
_symmetry.space_group_name_H-M   'P 1'
#
loop_
_entity.id
_entity.type
_entity.pdbx_description
1 polymer ?
#
loop_
_entity_poly.entity_id
_entity_poly.type
_entity_poly.pdbx_seq_one_letter_code
_entity_poly.pdbx_strand_id
1 'polypeptide(L)'
;DEHDGLRDQRRLSRAVPRGHLRRCRVDGRGNRRRGPHPAGEQPGGERRPQPLLQLPRSRLRHTRSVRGQRHVDGHEPVLGGDRAGGHGHHRPREDPVTFGRPSALRLDEGGLTLVEVLLAVAIVGVALAGLGVAIPVAIYGVQEGNQMSSATFLAEQMMERVRSSAWTAAPAVDCLGSSAGDAAPIPIGAACGGAIESPFPDETDGVSGHPQYQRTVRIAGCAISPCAGVTTAGLRLVQVAVAYTPLTARGVSAGPKTVRLAWLVSQK
;
A
#
# COMPACT_ATOMS: atom_id res chain seq x y z
N ASP A 1 36.51 25.03 65.95
CA ASP A 1 36.12 23.61 66.01
C ASP A 1 35.63 23.19 64.62
N GLU A 2 36.47 23.07 63.59
CA GLU A 2 37.61 22.11 63.45
C GLU A 2 37.06 20.68 63.60
N HIS A 3 37.04 19.75 62.64
CA HIS A 3 37.91 19.36 61.51
C HIS A 3 37.03 18.62 60.47
N ASP A 4 37.22 18.76 59.17
CA ASP A 4 38.25 18.14 58.32
C ASP A 4 38.08 16.61 58.12
N GLY A 5 38.10 16.18 56.86
CA GLY A 5 37.78 14.80 56.45
C GLY A 5 37.76 14.57 54.94
N LEU A 6 38.76 15.12 54.25
CA LEU A 6 39.11 14.86 52.86
C LEU A 6 40.02 13.62 52.73
N ARG A 7 39.97 12.96 51.55
CA ARG A 7 40.91 11.94 50.99
C ARG A 7 40.77 10.52 51.60
N ASP A 8 40.96 9.42 50.87
CA ASP A 8 41.74 9.19 49.66
C ASP A 8 41.42 7.81 49.04
N GLN A 9 41.64 7.70 47.71
CA GLN A 9 42.25 6.55 46.98
C GLN A 9 41.71 5.10 47.19
N ARG A 10 41.52 4.25 46.17
CA ARG A 10 42.44 3.95 45.06
C ARG A 10 41.79 2.95 44.08
N ARG A 11 41.92 3.25 42.79
CA ARG A 11 42.34 2.36 41.69
C ARG A 11 41.98 0.87 41.78
N LEU A 12 41.06 0.44 40.92
CA LEU A 12 41.23 -0.81 40.16
C LEU A 12 40.88 -0.57 38.69
N SER A 13 41.92 -0.25 37.95
CA SER A 13 41.97 -0.37 36.49
C SER A 13 41.71 -1.83 36.10
N ARG A 14 40.57 -2.10 35.43
CA ARG A 14 40.38 -3.37 34.74
C ARG A 14 40.59 -3.17 33.24
N ALA A 15 41.51 -3.99 32.73
CA ALA A 15 42.02 -3.98 31.38
C ALA A 15 40.91 -4.28 30.36
N VAL A 16 40.94 -3.51 29.28
CA VAL A 16 40.15 -3.71 28.05
C VAL A 16 40.84 -4.78 27.21
N PRO A 17 40.21 -5.92 26.87
CA PRO A 17 40.75 -6.82 25.87
C PRO A 17 40.57 -6.22 24.47
N ARG A 18 41.70 -6.07 23.76
CA ARG A 18 41.79 -5.74 22.34
C ARG A 18 41.30 -6.93 21.52
N GLY A 19 40.03 -6.90 21.12
CA GLY A 19 39.46 -7.79 20.12
C GLY A 19 39.72 -7.27 18.70
N HIS A 20 40.44 -8.06 17.92
CA HIS A 20 40.82 -7.80 16.54
C HIS A 20 39.64 -7.51 15.61
N LEU A 21 39.57 -6.28 15.08
CA LEU A 21 38.74 -5.95 13.92
C LEU A 21 39.37 -6.54 12.65
N ARG A 22 38.83 -7.65 12.17
CA ARG A 22 39.07 -8.13 10.80
C ARG A 22 38.35 -7.20 9.83
N ARG A 23 39.16 -6.39 9.14
CA ARG A 23 38.78 -5.66 7.92
C ARG A 23 38.45 -6.65 6.81
N CYS A 24 37.19 -6.73 6.40
CA CYS A 24 36.85 -7.23 5.06
C CYS A 24 37.11 -6.11 4.07
N ARG A 25 38.25 -6.26 3.39
CA ARG A 25 38.70 -5.50 2.23
C ARG A 25 37.84 -5.95 1.04
N VAL A 26 37.03 -5.07 0.49
CA VAL A 26 36.41 -5.29 -0.83
C VAL A 26 37.39 -4.72 -1.85
N ASP A 27 37.98 -5.63 -2.63
CA ASP A 27 38.91 -5.30 -3.69
C ASP A 27 38.18 -4.62 -4.85
N GLY A 28 38.63 -3.41 -5.17
CA GLY A 28 38.40 -2.76 -6.45
C GLY A 28 39.55 -3.04 -7.42
N ARG A 29 39.24 -3.63 -8.58
CA ARG A 29 39.98 -3.61 -9.86
C ARG A 29 38.95 -3.92 -10.96
N GLY A 30 38.94 -3.38 -12.18
CA GLY A 30 39.76 -2.39 -12.90
C GLY A 30 38.91 -1.76 -14.03
N ASN A 31 39.11 -0.50 -14.41
CA ASN A 31 40.13 0.02 -15.33
C ASN A 31 39.80 -0.18 -16.84
N ARG A 32 39.48 0.92 -17.54
CA ARG A 32 39.81 1.26 -18.95
C ARG A 32 39.28 2.68 -19.23
N ARG A 33 40.11 3.73 -19.12
CA ARG A 33 41.00 4.31 -20.15
C ARG A 33 40.29 4.80 -21.43
N ARG A 34 40.31 6.13 -21.60
CA ARG A 34 40.43 6.97 -22.83
C ARG A 34 39.75 8.30 -22.48
N GLY A 35 40.32 9.50 -22.55
CA GLY A 35 41.58 10.09 -23.00
C GLY A 35 41.33 11.61 -23.00
N PRO A 36 42.34 12.48 -22.82
CA PRO A 36 42.14 13.93 -22.79
C PRO A 36 42.38 14.56 -24.18
N HIS A 37 41.52 15.49 -24.60
CA HIS A 37 41.87 16.49 -25.63
C HIS A 37 41.29 17.86 -25.26
N PRO A 38 41.96 18.97 -25.66
CA PRO A 38 41.78 20.29 -25.07
C PRO A 38 41.12 21.32 -25.99
N ALA A 39 40.90 22.51 -25.41
CA ALA A 39 40.83 23.85 -26.00
C ALA A 39 39.64 24.21 -26.91
N GLY A 40 39.05 25.37 -26.62
CA GLY A 40 38.03 26.02 -27.45
C GLY A 40 37.34 27.17 -26.74
N GLU A 41 38.04 28.30 -26.65
CA GLU A 41 37.56 29.59 -26.18
C GLU A 41 36.76 30.31 -27.28
N GLN A 42 35.89 31.24 -26.87
CA GLN A 42 35.34 32.41 -27.59
C GLN A 42 33.85 32.46 -28.03
N PRO A 43 33.27 33.69 -28.08
CA PRO A 43 31.94 34.00 -27.56
C PRO A 43 30.95 34.58 -28.60
N GLY A 44 29.73 34.87 -28.15
CA GLY A 44 28.88 35.94 -28.67
C GLY A 44 27.82 35.50 -29.69
N GLY A 45 26.56 35.93 -29.46
CA GLY A 45 25.52 35.82 -30.49
C GLY A 45 24.09 35.81 -29.98
N GLU A 46 23.57 37.00 -29.71
CA GLU A 46 22.16 37.40 -29.75
C GLU A 46 21.29 36.58 -30.74
N ARG A 47 20.12 36.09 -30.29
CA ARG A 47 18.82 36.11 -31.02
C ARG A 47 17.72 35.33 -30.28
N ARG A 48 16.70 36.06 -29.82
CA ARG A 48 15.31 35.56 -29.74
C ARG A 48 14.79 35.38 -31.18
N PRO A 49 13.90 34.41 -31.48
CA PRO A 49 12.48 34.48 -31.14
C PRO A 49 11.83 33.15 -30.70
N GLN A 50 10.62 33.27 -30.12
CA GLN A 50 9.67 32.17 -29.83
C GLN A 50 9.37 31.34 -31.10
N PRO A 51 8.91 30.06 -31.04
CA PRO A 51 7.50 29.77 -30.72
C PRO A 51 7.14 28.35 -30.17
N LEU A 52 5.87 28.24 -29.73
CA LEU A 52 4.96 27.07 -29.83
C LEU A 52 5.04 25.88 -28.86
N LEU A 53 3.98 25.82 -28.03
CA LEU A 53 3.21 24.63 -27.63
C LEU A 53 3.57 23.32 -28.35
N GLN A 54 4.13 22.36 -27.60
CA GLN A 54 4.16 20.95 -27.98
C GLN A 54 3.53 20.10 -26.87
N LEU A 55 2.27 19.75 -27.07
CA LEU A 55 1.61 18.62 -26.42
C LEU A 55 2.17 17.31 -27.00
N PRO A 56 2.68 16.36 -26.19
CA PRO A 56 2.88 15.00 -26.64
C PRO A 56 1.57 14.20 -26.54
N ARG A 57 1.18 13.71 -27.72
CA ARG A 57 0.05 12.83 -28.02
C ARG A 57 0.05 11.54 -27.17
N SER A 58 -1.14 11.26 -26.64
CA SER A 58 -1.64 9.95 -26.25
C SER A 58 -1.43 8.89 -27.34
N ARG A 59 -0.70 7.82 -27.03
CA ARG A 59 -0.72 6.56 -27.79
C ARG A 59 -1.62 5.56 -27.08
N LEU A 60 -2.82 5.35 -27.63
CA LEU A 60 -3.56 4.10 -27.45
C LEU A 60 -2.68 2.95 -27.96
N ARG A 61 -2.42 1.96 -27.11
CA ARG A 61 -1.94 0.64 -27.54
C ARG A 61 -2.99 -0.40 -27.20
N HIS A 62 -3.62 -0.90 -28.25
CA HIS A 62 -4.21 -2.23 -28.32
C HIS A 62 -3.11 -3.29 -28.30
N THR A 63 -3.20 -4.24 -27.36
CA THR A 63 -2.69 -5.62 -27.49
C THR A 63 -3.64 -6.50 -26.68
N ARG A 64 -4.63 -7.15 -27.29
CA ARG A 64 -4.59 -8.42 -28.03
C ARG A 64 -4.30 -9.62 -27.12
N SER A 65 -5.41 -10.31 -26.82
CA SER A 65 -5.58 -11.75 -26.61
C SER A 65 -4.37 -12.62 -26.98
N VAL A 66 -3.92 -13.43 -26.01
CA VAL A 66 -3.21 -14.68 -26.28
C VAL A 66 -3.70 -15.76 -25.31
N ARG A 67 -4.53 -16.64 -25.85
CA ARG A 67 -4.76 -18.02 -25.40
C ARG A 67 -3.43 -18.77 -25.60
N GLY A 68 -2.91 -19.39 -24.55
CA GLY A 68 -1.59 -20.05 -24.57
C GLY A 68 -1.59 -21.33 -23.74
N GLN A 69 -2.21 -22.36 -24.29
CA GLN A 69 -2.25 -23.74 -23.83
C GLN A 69 -0.89 -24.39 -24.09
N ARG A 70 -0.27 -25.03 -23.09
CA ARG A 70 0.81 -26.03 -23.29
C ARG A 70 0.72 -27.16 -22.27
N HIS A 71 0.35 -28.33 -22.79
CA HIS A 71 0.85 -29.64 -22.36
C HIS A 71 2.36 -29.70 -22.57
N VAL A 72 3.10 -30.30 -21.63
CA VAL A 72 4.30 -31.11 -21.91
C VAL A 72 4.40 -32.23 -20.86
N ASP A 73 4.77 -33.39 -21.38
CA ASP A 73 4.77 -34.75 -20.84
C ASP A 73 5.67 -35.02 -19.63
N GLY A 74 5.32 -36.10 -18.94
CA GLY A 74 6.08 -36.68 -17.83
C GLY A 74 7.22 -37.59 -18.28
N HIS A 75 8.02 -37.97 -17.28
CA HIS A 75 8.86 -39.16 -17.29
C HIS A 75 8.92 -39.74 -15.87
N GLU A 76 8.55 -41.01 -15.75
CA GLU A 76 8.78 -41.89 -14.58
C GLU A 76 10.18 -42.56 -14.68
N PRO A 77 10.67 -43.15 -13.58
CA PRO A 77 10.72 -44.62 -13.54
C PRO A 77 10.37 -45.26 -12.18
N VAL A 78 9.31 -46.07 -12.16
CA VAL A 78 9.20 -47.51 -11.80
C VAL A 78 10.24 -48.09 -10.84
N LEU A 79 9.77 -48.68 -9.73
CA LEU A 79 10.14 -50.02 -9.25
C LEU A 79 9.16 -50.54 -8.18
N GLY A 80 8.48 -51.65 -8.52
CA GLY A 80 8.24 -52.78 -7.59
C GLY A 80 6.89 -52.86 -6.87
N GLY A 81 6.08 -53.86 -7.25
CA GLY A 81 5.01 -54.36 -6.38
C GLY A 81 3.94 -55.19 -7.07
N ASP A 82 4.21 -56.47 -7.29
CA ASP A 82 3.21 -57.49 -7.65
C ASP A 82 2.06 -57.55 -6.63
N ARG A 83 0.81 -57.67 -7.12
CA ARG A 83 -0.17 -58.68 -6.68
C ARG A 83 -1.52 -58.58 -7.39
N ALA A 84 -1.90 -59.73 -7.95
CA ALA A 84 -3.20 -60.39 -7.91
C ALA A 84 -4.44 -59.69 -8.49
N GLY A 85 -5.10 -60.42 -9.39
CA GLY A 85 -6.30 -59.98 -10.10
C GLY A 85 -7.57 -60.00 -9.24
N GLY A 86 -8.58 -59.33 -9.79
CA GLY A 86 -9.93 -59.30 -9.24
C GLY A 86 -10.86 -58.56 -10.18
N HIS A 87 -11.73 -59.32 -10.86
CA HIS A 87 -12.87 -58.80 -11.61
C HIS A 87 -13.75 -57.89 -10.75
N GLY A 88 -14.29 -56.83 -11.36
CA GLY A 88 -15.36 -56.06 -10.74
C GLY A 88 -15.60 -54.71 -11.40
N HIS A 89 -16.51 -54.69 -12.36
CA HIS A 89 -17.15 -53.47 -12.84
C HIS A 89 -17.76 -52.69 -11.66
N HIS A 90 -17.42 -51.41 -11.49
CA HIS A 90 -18.36 -50.35 -11.10
C HIS A 90 -17.68 -48.98 -11.17
N ARG A 91 -18.02 -48.21 -12.20
CA ARG A 91 -17.83 -46.76 -12.23
C ARG A 91 -18.78 -46.12 -11.21
N PRO A 92 -18.36 -45.19 -10.34
CA PRO A 92 -19.27 -44.19 -9.80
C PRO A 92 -19.60 -43.26 -10.96
N ARG A 93 -20.79 -43.46 -11.51
CA ARG A 93 -21.40 -42.59 -12.51
C ARG A 93 -21.72 -41.29 -11.78
N GLU A 94 -20.97 -40.24 -12.09
CA GLU A 94 -21.33 -38.87 -11.77
C GLU A 94 -22.73 -38.63 -12.32
N ASP A 95 -23.66 -38.31 -11.42
CA ASP A 95 -25.00 -37.89 -11.80
C ASP A 95 -24.87 -36.59 -12.59
N PRO A 96 -25.26 -36.55 -13.88
CA PRO A 96 -25.40 -35.29 -14.57
C PRO A 96 -26.51 -34.52 -13.86
N VAL A 97 -26.20 -33.31 -13.41
CA VAL A 97 -27.19 -32.27 -13.14
C VAL A 97 -28.06 -32.17 -14.40
N THR A 98 -29.21 -32.84 -14.38
CA THR A 98 -30.27 -32.68 -15.35
C THR A 98 -30.81 -31.28 -15.16
N PHE A 99 -30.22 -30.32 -15.89
CA PHE A 99 -30.94 -29.12 -16.28
C PHE A 99 -32.24 -29.62 -16.91
N GLY A 100 -33.35 -29.42 -16.19
CA GLY A 100 -34.67 -29.73 -16.68
C GLY A 100 -34.78 -29.25 -18.11
N ARG A 101 -35.18 -30.16 -19.00
CA ARG A 101 -35.49 -29.86 -20.40
C ARG A 101 -36.18 -28.49 -20.45
N PRO A 102 -35.72 -27.53 -21.26
CA PRO A 102 -36.61 -26.44 -21.61
C PRO A 102 -37.83 -27.14 -22.23
N SER A 103 -38.97 -27.07 -21.55
CA SER A 103 -40.24 -27.33 -22.18
C SER A 103 -40.19 -26.49 -23.44
N ALA A 104 -40.13 -27.17 -24.59
CA ALA A 104 -40.30 -26.51 -25.86
C ALA A 104 -41.64 -25.79 -25.73
N LEU A 105 -41.57 -24.47 -25.54
CA LEU A 105 -42.68 -23.59 -25.86
C LEU A 105 -43.02 -23.98 -27.28
N ARG A 106 -44.12 -24.71 -27.44
CA ARG A 106 -44.78 -24.87 -28.73
C ARG A 106 -45.01 -23.43 -29.19
N LEU A 107 -44.10 -22.96 -30.03
CA LEU A 107 -44.29 -21.74 -30.80
C LEU A 107 -45.45 -22.10 -31.71
N ASP A 108 -46.63 -21.68 -31.28
CA ASP A 108 -47.83 -21.72 -32.08
C ASP A 108 -47.47 -21.06 -33.42
N GLU A 109 -47.75 -21.73 -34.54
CA GLU A 109 -47.35 -21.27 -35.88
C GLU A 109 -48.17 -20.05 -36.36
N GLY A 110 -48.94 -19.43 -35.44
CA GLY A 110 -49.56 -18.14 -35.63
C GLY A 110 -48.50 -17.03 -35.65
N GLY A 111 -48.43 -16.29 -36.76
CA GLY A 111 -47.49 -15.18 -36.90
C GLY A 111 -47.60 -14.16 -35.75
N LEU A 112 -46.45 -13.58 -35.36
CA LEU A 112 -46.35 -12.54 -34.34
C LEU A 112 -47.33 -11.39 -34.61
N THR A 113 -48.22 -11.14 -33.66
CA THR A 113 -49.16 -10.03 -33.77
C THR A 113 -48.43 -8.70 -33.55
N LEU A 114 -48.85 -7.64 -34.26
CA LEU A 114 -48.26 -6.30 -34.11
C LEU A 114 -48.31 -5.80 -32.65
N VAL A 115 -49.40 -6.12 -31.95
CA VAL A 115 -49.62 -5.73 -30.55
C VAL A 115 -48.59 -6.38 -29.62
N GLU A 116 -48.28 -7.65 -29.84
CA GLU A 116 -47.30 -8.40 -29.03
C GLU A 116 -45.89 -7.82 -29.19
N VAL A 117 -45.50 -7.47 -30.42
CA VAL A 117 -44.21 -6.79 -30.69
C VAL A 117 -44.17 -5.42 -30.01
N LEU A 118 -45.25 -4.64 -30.10
CA LEU A 118 -45.33 -3.32 -29.45
C LEU A 118 -45.23 -3.42 -27.93
N LEU A 119 -45.89 -4.42 -27.32
CA LEU A 119 -45.80 -4.67 -25.89
C LEU A 119 -44.38 -5.08 -25.49
N ALA A 120 -43.73 -5.97 -26.25
CA ALA A 120 -42.36 -6.38 -25.99
C ALA A 120 -41.38 -5.19 -26.06
N VAL A 121 -41.50 -4.35 -27.08
CA VAL A 121 -40.68 -3.14 -27.23
C VAL A 121 -40.93 -2.16 -26.07
N ALA A 122 -42.18 -2.00 -25.62
CA ALA A 122 -42.50 -1.16 -24.48
C ALA A 122 -41.83 -1.67 -23.18
N ILE A 123 -41.90 -2.98 -22.92
CA ILE A 123 -41.27 -3.60 -21.74
C ILE A 123 -39.74 -3.44 -21.79
N VAL A 124 -39.13 -3.74 -22.94
CA VAL A 124 -37.68 -3.57 -23.14
C VAL A 124 -37.27 -2.10 -22.98
N GLY A 125 -38.07 -1.17 -23.51
CA GLY A 125 -37.84 0.27 -23.37
C GLY A 125 -37.81 0.71 -21.91
N VAL A 126 -38.78 0.28 -21.10
CA VAL A 126 -38.81 0.58 -19.66
C VAL A 126 -37.62 -0.06 -18.93
N ALA A 127 -37.28 -1.31 -19.25
CA ALA A 127 -36.14 -1.99 -18.64
C ALA A 127 -34.80 -1.29 -18.94
N LEU A 128 -34.59 -0.87 -20.20
CA LEU A 128 -33.39 -0.13 -20.61
C LEU A 128 -33.34 1.27 -19.99
N ALA A 129 -34.48 1.95 -19.86
CA ALA A 129 -34.56 3.22 -19.16
C ALA A 129 -34.16 3.07 -17.68
N GLY A 130 -34.64 2.02 -17.01
CA GLY A 130 -34.24 1.70 -15.63
C GLY A 130 -32.73 1.42 -15.52
N LEU A 131 -32.17 0.63 -16.44
CA LEU A 131 -30.73 0.33 -16.47
C LEU A 131 -29.88 1.60 -16.71
N GLY A 132 -30.36 2.52 -17.54
CA GLY A 132 -29.68 3.79 -17.82
C GLY A 132 -29.46 4.64 -16.57
N VAL A 133 -30.36 4.56 -15.57
CA VAL A 133 -30.23 5.28 -14.29
C VAL A 133 -29.25 4.58 -13.33
N ALA A 134 -29.16 3.25 -13.38
CA ALA A 134 -28.34 2.47 -12.45
C ALA A 134 -26.83 2.52 -12.77
N ILE A 135 -26.45 2.58 -14.05
CA ILE A 135 -25.04 2.51 -14.48
C ILE A 135 -24.17 3.64 -13.87
N PRO A 136 -24.58 4.92 -13.90
CA PRO A 136 -23.76 5.99 -13.32
C PRO A 136 -23.50 5.79 -11.83
N VAL A 137 -24.52 5.37 -11.07
CA VAL A 137 -24.42 5.12 -9.62
C VAL A 137 -23.34 4.07 -9.32
N ALA A 138 -23.32 2.98 -10.09
CA ALA A 138 -22.32 1.92 -9.93
C ALA A 138 -20.89 2.43 -10.19
N ILE A 139 -20.70 3.29 -11.19
CA ILE A 139 -19.38 3.85 -11.53
C ILE A 139 -18.82 4.69 -10.37
N TYR A 140 -19.65 5.52 -9.72
CA TYR A 140 -19.22 6.31 -8.56
C TYR A 140 -18.83 5.42 -7.38
N GLY A 141 -19.59 4.34 -7.13
CA GLY A 141 -19.27 3.38 -6.09
C GLY A 141 -17.90 2.74 -6.28
N VAL A 142 -17.54 2.36 -7.52
CA VAL A 142 -16.23 1.79 -7.83
C VAL A 142 -15.11 2.82 -7.66
N GLN A 143 -15.31 4.07 -8.07
CA GLN A 143 -14.31 5.13 -7.89
C GLN A 143 -14.05 5.42 -6.42
N GLU A 144 -15.11 5.51 -5.62
CA GLU A 144 -14.97 5.71 -4.17
C GLU A 144 -14.29 4.50 -3.50
N GLY A 145 -14.67 3.28 -3.88
CA GLY A 145 -14.04 2.06 -3.37
C GLY A 145 -12.54 1.98 -3.68
N ASN A 146 -12.13 2.41 -4.87
CA ASN A 146 -10.72 2.53 -5.23
C ASN A 146 -10.01 3.57 -4.34
N GLN A 147 -10.63 4.72 -4.09
CA GLN A 147 -10.04 5.75 -3.23
C GLN A 147 -9.90 5.29 -1.77
N MET A 148 -10.92 4.62 -1.25
CA MET A 148 -10.88 4.04 0.09
C MET A 148 -9.78 2.98 0.22
N SER A 149 -9.63 2.12 -0.78
CA SER A 149 -8.60 1.07 -0.79
C SER A 149 -7.19 1.67 -0.82
N SER A 150 -6.95 2.68 -1.67
CA SER A 150 -5.68 3.41 -1.69
C SER A 150 -5.42 4.15 -0.39
N ALA A 151 -6.42 4.81 0.19
CA ALA A 151 -6.28 5.49 1.48
C ALA A 151 -5.91 4.51 2.60
N THR A 152 -6.51 3.32 2.59
CA THR A 152 -6.20 2.24 3.54
C THR A 152 -4.76 1.76 3.35
N PHE A 153 -4.33 1.50 2.12
CA PHE A 153 -2.95 1.10 1.83
C PHE A 153 -1.92 2.15 2.29
N LEU A 154 -2.19 3.44 2.04
CA LEU A 154 -1.33 4.54 2.47
C LEU A 154 -1.28 4.66 4.01
N ALA A 155 -2.38 4.36 4.69
CA ALA A 155 -2.45 4.31 6.14
C ALA A 155 -1.65 3.12 6.69
N GLU A 156 -1.80 1.93 6.10
CA GLU A 156 -1.06 0.73 6.47
C GLU A 156 0.44 0.88 6.26
N GLN A 157 0.85 1.45 5.11
CA GLN A 157 2.26 1.74 4.82
C GLN A 157 2.89 2.64 5.90
N MET A 158 2.16 3.66 6.34
CA MET A 158 2.63 4.54 7.40
C MET A 158 2.61 3.85 8.77
N MET A 159 1.59 3.05 9.05
CA MET A 159 1.51 2.26 10.29
C MET A 159 2.69 1.27 10.40
N GLU A 160 3.11 0.67 9.29
CA GLU A 160 4.27 -0.22 9.25
C GLU A 160 5.60 0.54 9.46
N ARG A 161 5.71 1.75 8.90
CA ARG A 161 6.83 2.65 9.21
C ARG A 161 6.86 3.06 10.69
N VAL A 162 5.70 3.30 11.29
CA VAL A 162 5.59 3.60 12.73
C VAL A 162 6.04 2.38 13.56
N ARG A 163 5.55 1.18 13.26
CA ARG A 163 5.89 -0.05 14.02
C ARG A 163 7.38 -0.37 13.99
N SER A 164 8.03 -0.11 12.86
CA SER A 164 9.47 -0.31 12.67
C SER A 164 10.34 0.75 13.36
N SER A 165 9.76 1.84 13.85
CA SER A 165 10.53 2.87 14.56
C SER A 165 11.00 2.41 15.95
N ALA A 166 12.14 2.96 16.38
CA ALA A 166 12.74 2.65 17.66
C ALA A 166 12.06 3.45 18.77
N TRP A 167 11.61 2.75 19.80
CA TRP A 167 11.19 3.33 21.07
C TRP A 167 11.63 2.37 22.18
N THR A 168 12.76 2.67 22.81
CA THR A 168 13.42 1.79 23.79
C THR A 168 13.76 2.56 25.07
N ALA A 169 13.78 1.85 26.20
CA ALA A 169 14.14 2.45 27.49
C ALA A 169 15.66 2.48 27.75
N ALA A 170 16.39 1.45 27.30
CA ALA A 170 17.82 1.29 27.57
C ALA A 170 18.57 0.66 26.36
N PRO A 171 19.41 1.44 25.63
CA PRO A 171 19.55 2.89 25.76
C PRO A 171 18.22 3.61 25.44
N ALA A 172 18.00 4.75 26.08
CA ALA A 172 16.83 5.56 25.81
C ALA A 172 16.90 6.07 24.37
N VAL A 173 15.92 5.69 23.55
CA VAL A 173 15.75 6.16 22.17
C VAL A 173 14.26 6.32 21.92
N ASP A 174 13.87 7.49 21.41
CA ASP A 174 12.48 7.76 21.01
C ASP A 174 12.42 8.35 19.59
N CYS A 175 12.16 7.48 18.62
CA CYS A 175 11.90 7.84 17.22
C CYS A 175 10.41 7.91 16.89
N LEU A 176 9.52 7.59 17.85
CA LEU A 176 8.08 7.75 17.69
C LEU A 176 7.67 9.20 17.96
N GLY A 177 8.13 9.73 19.09
CA GLY A 177 7.67 11.00 19.63
C GLY A 177 6.24 10.97 20.18
N SER A 178 5.72 12.15 20.49
CA SER A 178 4.33 12.35 20.92
C SER A 178 3.73 13.58 20.26
N SER A 179 2.42 13.52 20.01
CA SER A 179 1.63 14.65 19.53
C SER A 179 1.12 15.50 20.69
N ALA A 180 1.19 16.82 20.53
CA ALA A 180 0.46 17.77 21.35
C ALA A 180 -0.84 18.15 20.65
N GLY A 181 -1.98 17.59 21.09
CA GLY A 181 -3.26 17.77 20.41
C GLY A 181 -3.22 17.29 18.96
N ASP A 182 -3.59 18.16 18.03
CA ASP A 182 -3.61 17.89 16.60
C ASP A 182 -2.29 18.17 15.87
N ALA A 183 -1.18 18.40 16.59
CA ALA A 183 0.12 18.56 15.97
C ALA A 183 0.74 17.20 15.56
N ALA A 184 1.57 17.23 14.52
CA ALA A 184 2.46 16.11 14.20
C ALA A 184 3.31 15.74 15.44
N PRO A 185 3.64 14.46 15.63
CA PRO A 185 4.44 14.04 16.77
C PRO A 185 5.81 14.70 16.73
N ILE A 186 6.39 14.94 17.90
CA ILE A 186 7.76 15.45 18.06
C ILE A 186 8.50 14.47 18.98
N PRO A 187 9.76 14.09 18.69
CA PRO A 187 10.56 13.25 19.58
C PRO A 187 10.63 13.84 21.00
N ILE A 188 10.46 13.01 22.03
CA ILE A 188 10.62 13.45 23.43
C ILE A 188 11.94 12.89 23.99
N GLY A 189 12.72 13.73 24.65
CA GLY A 189 13.87 13.28 25.44
C GLY A 189 15.03 12.80 24.55
N ALA A 190 15.42 11.53 24.68
CA ALA A 190 16.53 10.95 23.94
C ALA A 190 16.16 10.79 22.45
N ALA A 191 16.38 11.89 21.72
CA ALA A 191 16.08 12.05 20.31
C ALA A 191 16.64 10.91 19.45
N CYS A 192 15.92 10.59 18.38
CA CYS A 192 16.31 9.62 17.37
C CYS A 192 17.64 10.01 16.70
N GLY A 193 18.77 9.61 17.29
CA GLY A 193 20.10 10.00 16.80
C GLY A 193 20.36 11.51 16.79
N GLY A 194 19.69 12.28 17.67
CA GLY A 194 19.78 13.75 17.70
C GLY A 194 18.78 14.50 16.80
N ALA A 195 17.88 13.80 16.12
CA ALA A 195 16.81 14.43 15.32
C ALA A 195 15.79 15.15 16.22
N ILE A 196 15.53 16.42 15.93
CA ILE A 196 14.52 17.24 16.61
C ILE A 196 13.16 17.22 15.90
N GLU A 197 13.12 16.72 14.67
CA GLU A 197 11.90 16.54 13.90
C GLU A 197 11.48 15.08 13.90
N SER A 198 10.17 14.85 13.90
CA SER A 198 9.64 13.49 13.81
C SER A 198 9.78 12.95 12.39
N PRO A 199 10.06 11.65 12.22
CA PRO A 199 10.02 11.00 10.92
C PRO A 199 8.58 10.86 10.36
N PHE A 200 7.57 11.35 11.08
CA PHE A 200 6.15 11.29 10.74
C PHE A 200 5.54 12.70 10.62
N PRO A 201 5.99 13.54 9.66
CA PRO A 201 5.36 14.83 9.41
C PRO A 201 3.95 14.65 8.83
N ASP A 202 3.11 15.67 9.00
CA ASP A 202 1.83 15.73 8.32
C ASP A 202 2.02 16.06 6.84
N GLU A 203 1.36 15.27 5.99
CA GLU A 203 1.36 15.43 4.54
C GLU A 203 0.03 16.05 4.10
N THR A 204 -0.17 17.33 4.44
CA THR A 204 -1.41 18.08 4.13
C THR A 204 -1.51 18.54 2.69
N ASP A 205 -0.37 18.72 2.02
CA ASP A 205 -0.31 19.15 0.62
C ASP A 205 -0.35 18.00 -0.38
N GLY A 206 -0.50 16.76 0.13
CA GLY A 206 -0.51 15.55 -0.67
C GLY A 206 0.51 14.53 -0.20
N VAL A 207 0.14 13.25 -0.25
CA VAL A 207 1.08 12.15 -0.07
C VAL A 207 1.92 11.98 -1.34
N SER A 208 3.22 11.68 -1.21
CA SER A 208 4.10 11.47 -2.37
C SER A 208 3.55 10.40 -3.33
N GLY A 209 3.46 10.75 -4.62
CA GLY A 209 2.84 9.91 -5.67
C GLY A 209 1.30 9.84 -5.62
N HIS A 210 0.67 10.48 -4.63
CA HIS A 210 -0.75 10.39 -4.31
C HIS A 210 -1.28 11.77 -3.82
N PRO A 211 -1.17 12.84 -4.65
CA PRO A 211 -1.45 14.22 -4.21
C PRO A 211 -2.89 14.48 -3.79
N GLN A 212 -3.84 13.64 -4.21
CA GLN A 212 -5.25 13.72 -3.83
C GLN A 212 -5.55 13.18 -2.42
N TYR A 213 -4.54 12.62 -1.74
CA TYR A 213 -4.67 12.12 -0.37
C TYR A 213 -3.85 13.00 0.56
N GLN A 214 -4.38 13.24 1.75
CA GLN A 214 -3.64 13.86 2.85
C GLN A 214 -3.44 12.84 3.94
N ARG A 215 -2.30 12.86 4.62
CA ARG A 215 -1.99 11.89 5.69
C ARG A 215 -1.49 12.59 6.93
N THR A 216 -2.03 12.21 8.08
CA THR A 216 -1.60 12.70 9.38
C THR A 216 -1.34 11.55 10.34
N VAL A 217 -0.39 11.75 11.26
CA VAL A 217 -0.02 10.78 12.30
C VAL A 217 -0.17 11.43 13.66
N ARG A 218 -0.90 10.81 14.58
CA ARG A 218 -1.05 11.28 15.96
C ARG A 218 -0.61 10.21 16.94
N ILE A 219 0.21 10.59 17.90
CA ILE A 219 0.76 9.64 18.89
C ILE A 219 0.47 10.17 20.29
N ALA A 220 -0.34 9.43 21.05
CA ALA A 220 -0.68 9.77 22.43
C ALA A 220 -0.05 8.77 23.41
N GLY A 221 0.58 9.29 24.46
CA GLY A 221 1.08 8.48 25.57
C GLY A 221 -0.07 7.98 26.46
N CYS A 222 0.01 6.71 26.86
CA CYS A 222 -1.05 6.09 27.66
C CYS A 222 -0.90 6.31 29.17
N ALA A 223 0.07 7.13 29.62
CA ALA A 223 0.32 7.36 31.04
C ALA A 223 -0.66 8.37 31.67
N ILE A 224 -1.09 9.37 30.89
CA ILE A 224 -1.94 10.49 31.37
C ILE A 224 -3.37 10.31 30.88
N SER A 225 -3.54 9.83 29.64
CA SER A 225 -4.83 9.50 29.05
C SER A 225 -4.87 7.99 28.78
N PRO A 226 -5.85 7.24 29.31
CA PRO A 226 -5.90 5.80 29.10
C PRO A 226 -6.11 5.48 27.62
N CYS A 227 -5.28 4.60 27.08
CA CYS A 227 -5.48 4.08 25.74
C CYS A 227 -6.32 2.81 25.81
N ALA A 228 -7.54 2.84 25.28
CA ALA A 228 -8.48 1.71 25.34
C ALA A 228 -8.66 1.12 26.76
N GLY A 229 -8.66 2.00 27.78
CA GLY A 229 -8.80 1.61 29.19
C GLY A 229 -7.50 1.20 29.90
N VAL A 230 -6.36 1.23 29.21
CA VAL A 230 -5.04 0.89 29.80
C VAL A 230 -4.24 2.17 30.08
N THR A 231 -3.79 2.33 31.33
CA THR A 231 -2.94 3.45 31.74
C THR A 231 -1.53 2.97 32.05
N THR A 232 -0.56 3.28 31.18
CA THR A 232 0.85 2.90 31.38
C THR A 232 1.79 3.78 30.56
N ALA A 233 2.99 4.04 31.10
CA ALA A 233 4.05 4.77 30.40
C ALA A 233 4.73 3.95 29.29
N GLY A 234 4.59 2.61 29.33
CA GLY A 234 5.18 1.71 28.33
C GLY A 234 4.35 1.51 27.07
N LEU A 235 3.21 2.21 26.93
CA LEU A 235 2.35 2.15 25.75
C LEU A 235 2.10 3.54 25.15
N ARG A 236 1.99 3.58 23.83
CA ARG A 236 1.52 4.72 23.06
C ARG A 236 0.45 4.27 22.06
N LEU A 237 -0.62 5.05 21.95
CA LEU A 237 -1.62 4.90 20.90
C LEU A 237 -1.18 5.70 19.69
N VAL A 238 -0.98 5.02 18.57
CA VAL A 238 -0.69 5.65 17.29
C VAL A 238 -1.95 5.62 16.44
N GLN A 239 -2.29 6.77 15.86
CA GLN A 239 -3.40 6.93 14.94
C GLN A 239 -2.86 7.47 13.63
N VAL A 240 -3.14 6.78 12.53
CA VAL A 240 -2.84 7.25 11.19
C VAL A 240 -4.17 7.55 10.51
N ALA A 241 -4.32 8.78 10.02
CA ALA A 241 -5.50 9.21 9.29
C ALA A 241 -5.12 9.57 7.86
N VAL A 242 -5.85 9.03 6.89
CA VAL A 242 -5.71 9.38 5.47
C VAL A 242 -7.03 9.95 4.97
N ALA A 243 -7.01 11.21 4.54
CA ALA A 243 -8.16 11.92 4.03
C ALA A 243 -8.13 12.00 2.50
N TYR A 244 -9.30 11.91 1.86
CA TYR A 244 -9.50 12.07 0.43
C TYR A 244 -10.87 12.67 0.13
N THR A 245 -11.04 13.32 -1.01
CA THR A 245 -12.32 13.91 -1.40
C THR A 245 -12.96 13.11 -2.54
N PRO A 246 -14.02 12.32 -2.25
CA PRO A 246 -14.62 11.46 -3.27
C PRO A 246 -15.38 12.25 -4.34
N LEU A 247 -15.49 11.65 -5.52
CA LEU A 247 -16.40 12.09 -6.57
C LEU A 247 -17.77 11.45 -6.34
N THR A 248 -18.81 12.25 -6.47
CA THR A 248 -20.21 11.87 -6.29
C THR A 248 -21.00 12.13 -7.58
N ALA A 249 -22.22 11.62 -7.65
CA ALA A 249 -23.14 11.90 -8.77
C ALA A 249 -23.44 13.38 -8.98
N ARG A 250 -23.20 14.23 -7.97
CA ARG A 250 -23.38 15.69 -8.03
C ARG A 250 -22.07 16.47 -8.22
N GLY A 251 -20.94 15.78 -8.47
CA GLY A 251 -19.60 16.37 -8.56
C GLY A 251 -18.73 16.02 -7.37
N VAL A 252 -17.74 16.86 -7.07
CA VAL A 252 -16.82 16.66 -5.93
C VAL A 252 -17.59 16.73 -4.62
N SER A 253 -17.32 15.81 -3.68
CA SER A 253 -17.92 15.82 -2.34
C SER A 253 -17.64 17.12 -1.60
N ALA A 254 -18.61 17.61 -0.84
CA ALA A 254 -18.49 18.85 -0.07
C ALA A 254 -17.48 18.77 1.09
N GLY A 255 -17.10 17.56 1.49
CA GLY A 255 -16.10 17.34 2.53
C GLY A 255 -15.25 16.09 2.28
N PRO A 256 -14.04 16.05 2.86
CA PRO A 256 -13.18 14.90 2.78
C PRO A 256 -13.77 13.72 3.56
N LYS A 257 -13.57 12.51 3.06
CA LYS A 257 -13.71 11.26 3.83
C LYS A 257 -12.35 10.90 4.40
N THR A 258 -12.35 10.23 5.55
CA THR A 258 -11.11 9.86 6.25
C THR A 258 -11.14 8.39 6.62
N VAL A 259 -10.08 7.67 6.25
CA VAL A 259 -9.77 6.34 6.80
C VAL A 259 -8.84 6.53 7.99
N ARG A 260 -9.17 5.91 9.12
CA ARG A 260 -8.36 5.97 10.35
C ARG A 260 -7.98 4.57 10.80
N LEU A 261 -6.67 4.36 10.99
CA LEU A 261 -6.12 3.16 11.60
C LEU A 261 -5.52 3.53 12.95
N ALA A 262 -5.76 2.71 13.96
CA ALA A 262 -5.22 2.90 15.30
C ALA A 262 -4.49 1.65 15.77
N TRP A 263 -3.37 1.83 16.47
CA TRP A 263 -2.56 0.73 16.98
C TRP A 263 -1.88 1.10 18.30
N LEU A 264 -1.70 0.12 19.18
CA LEU A 264 -0.92 0.27 20.40
C LEU A 264 0.52 -0.19 20.15
N VAL A 265 1.47 0.70 20.37
CA VAL A 265 2.90 0.37 20.34
C VAL A 265 3.39 0.29 21.77
N SER A 266 4.20 -0.73 22.07
CA SER A 266 4.90 -0.85 23.34
C SER A 266 6.35 -0.40 23.23
N GLN A 267 6.86 0.12 24.33
CA GLN A 267 8.29 0.37 24.48
C GLN A 267 9.04 -0.97 24.48
N LYS A 268 10.16 -1.01 23.73
CA LYS A 268 11.04 -2.17 23.60
C LYS A 268 12.17 -2.16 24.63
#